data_AF-A0A7K2DI47-F1
#
_entry.id   AF-A0A7K2DI47-F1
#
_cell.length_a   1.000
_cell.length_b   1.000
_cell.length_c   1.000
_cell.angle_alpha   90.00
_cell.angle_beta   90.00
_cell.angle_gamma   90.00
#
_symmetry.space_group_name_H-M   'P 1'
#
loop_
_entity.id
_entity.type
_entity.pdbx_description
1 polymer ?
#
loop_
_entity_poly.entity_id
_entity_poly.type
_entity_poly.pdbx_seq_one_letter_code
_entity_poly.pdbx_strand_id
1 'polypeptide(L)'
;YSQMLSATNRMMVGPMVTNPGTRNWTVIASLFATLNDMFGNRTVCGIGRGDSAMRVLGHTPTSLATLGESMKVIKGLVEGQQVDYNGTRQQFGWSAGGRLDILMAAYGPRALKLCGQQADGFILQLADPQITEWTIAAVRQAAADAGRDPDSLYMCVAAPAYVGDDLAHQRDQVRWFGGMVGNHVADLVDRYGDTGAGVPQALTDYIAGREGYDYSGHGKAGHVHTDFVPDEVIDRFCILGDAGNHIARLQELRDLGVDQFAIYLMHDQKDETLNAYGQRIIPALRD
;
A
#
# COMPACT_ATOMS: atom_id res chain seq x y z
N TYR A 1 -7.03 -9.42 12.88
CA TYR A 1 -6.78 -10.47 11.87
C TYR A 1 -7.46 -11.78 12.23
N SER A 2 -7.22 -12.35 13.42
CA SER A 2 -7.79 -13.64 13.87
C SER A 2 -9.32 -13.75 13.73
N GLN A 3 -10.10 -12.73 14.10
CA GLN A 3 -11.56 -12.77 13.94
C GLN A 3 -12.00 -12.91 12.46
N MET A 4 -11.37 -12.16 11.55
CA MET A 4 -11.65 -12.26 10.11
C MET A 4 -11.26 -13.65 9.56
N LEU A 5 -10.10 -14.16 9.95
CA LEU A 5 -9.63 -15.48 9.55
C LEU A 5 -10.50 -16.62 10.11
N SER A 6 -11.00 -16.47 11.34
CA SER A 6 -11.89 -17.45 11.97
C SER A 6 -13.30 -17.45 11.37
N ALA A 7 -13.76 -16.29 10.88
CA ALA A 7 -15.09 -16.15 10.28
C ALA A 7 -15.12 -16.47 8.77
N THR A 8 -13.98 -16.80 8.17
CA THR A 8 -13.86 -17.01 6.71
C THR A 8 -12.94 -18.19 6.39
N ASN A 9 -13.18 -18.86 5.27
CA ASN A 9 -12.40 -20.05 4.88
C ASN A 9 -11.40 -19.80 3.74
N ARG A 10 -11.49 -18.65 3.04
CA ARG A 10 -10.70 -18.36 1.83
C ARG A 10 -10.08 -16.97 1.81
N MET A 11 -10.50 -16.08 2.70
CA MET A 11 -10.03 -14.69 2.70
C MET A 11 -8.56 -14.63 3.13
N MET A 12 -7.75 -13.90 2.37
CA MET A 12 -6.41 -13.47 2.75
C MET A 12 -6.51 -12.23 3.63
N VAL A 13 -5.71 -12.14 4.70
CA VAL A 13 -5.79 -11.05 5.68
C VAL A 13 -4.41 -10.50 6.02
N GLY A 14 -4.24 -9.18 6.00
CA GLY A 14 -2.96 -8.55 6.31
C GLY A 14 -3.07 -7.06 6.63
N PRO A 15 -2.00 -6.44 7.16
CA PRO A 15 -1.88 -4.99 7.27
C PRO A 15 -1.70 -4.32 5.90
N MET A 16 -2.17 -3.08 5.78
CA MET A 16 -1.96 -2.19 4.64
C MET A 16 -1.57 -0.79 5.14
N VAL A 17 -0.41 -0.57 5.77
CA VAL A 17 0.73 -1.48 5.99
C VAL A 17 1.19 -1.46 7.45
N THR A 18 2.02 -2.44 7.86
CA THR A 18 2.79 -2.38 9.12
C THR A 18 4.13 -1.69 8.90
N ASN A 19 4.99 -1.63 9.93
CA ASN A 19 6.33 -1.07 9.84
C ASN A 19 7.30 -1.73 10.83
N PRO A 20 8.62 -1.67 10.57
CA PRO A 20 9.63 -2.32 11.41
C PRO A 20 10.04 -1.51 12.65
N GLY A 21 9.53 -0.28 12.82
CA GLY A 21 9.96 0.63 13.89
C GLY A 21 9.07 0.59 15.13
N THR A 22 7.79 0.27 14.98
CA THR A 22 6.80 0.28 16.08
C THR A 22 6.76 -1.03 16.88
N ARG A 23 7.27 -2.13 16.32
CA ARG A 23 7.27 -3.47 16.95
C ARG A 23 8.55 -4.22 16.60
N ASN A 24 9.03 -5.05 17.53
CA ASN A 24 10.16 -5.93 17.25
C ASN A 24 9.82 -6.91 16.10
N TRP A 25 10.78 -7.19 15.23
CA TRP A 25 10.57 -7.98 14.02
C TRP A 25 10.17 -9.43 14.33
N THR A 26 10.66 -10.01 15.44
CA THR A 26 10.27 -11.35 15.87
C THR A 26 8.82 -11.40 16.34
N VAL A 27 8.29 -10.29 16.87
CA VAL A 27 6.88 -10.17 17.26
C VAL A 27 5.99 -10.06 16.02
N ILE A 28 6.41 -9.30 15.00
CA ILE A 28 5.71 -9.24 13.72
C ILE A 28 5.70 -10.62 13.06
N ALA A 29 6.84 -11.30 13.02
CA ALA A 29 6.95 -12.65 12.48
C ALA A 29 6.06 -13.64 13.26
N SER A 30 6.12 -13.64 14.58
CA SER A 30 5.34 -14.55 15.42
C SER A 30 3.83 -14.36 15.22
N LEU A 31 3.36 -13.13 15.01
CA LEU A 31 1.97 -12.85 14.66
C LEU A 31 1.54 -13.59 13.38
N PHE A 32 2.31 -13.46 12.29
CA PHE A 32 1.96 -14.11 11.02
C PHE A 32 2.10 -15.63 11.09
N ALA A 33 3.18 -16.13 11.68
CA ALA A 33 3.40 -17.57 11.87
C ALA A 33 2.26 -18.21 12.68
N THR A 34 1.84 -17.58 13.78
CA THR A 34 0.73 -18.07 14.62
C THR A 34 -0.58 -18.08 13.84
N LEU A 35 -0.89 -17.03 13.09
CA LEU A 35 -2.11 -16.97 12.29
C LEU A 35 -2.11 -18.01 11.17
N ASN A 36 -0.95 -18.26 10.55
CA ASN A 36 -0.79 -19.26 9.50
C ASN A 36 -0.93 -20.69 10.05
N ASP A 37 -0.38 -20.98 11.23
CA ASP A 37 -0.54 -22.27 11.90
C ASP A 37 -2.01 -22.53 12.27
N MET A 38 -2.70 -21.52 12.80
CA MET A 38 -4.10 -21.65 13.22
C MET A 38 -5.11 -21.74 12.06
N PHE A 39 -4.85 -21.04 10.94
CA PHE A 39 -5.85 -20.78 9.90
C PHE A 39 -5.40 -21.14 8.48
N GLY A 40 -4.23 -21.75 8.32
CA GLY A 40 -3.54 -21.95 7.05
C GLY A 40 -2.85 -20.67 6.54
N ASN A 41 -2.02 -20.78 5.50
CA ASN A 41 -1.27 -19.69 4.87
C ASN A 41 -2.20 -18.67 4.17
N ARG A 42 -2.98 -17.93 4.97
CA ARG A 42 -3.97 -16.95 4.56
C ARG A 42 -3.63 -15.54 5.03
N THR A 43 -2.34 -15.30 5.26
CA THR A 43 -1.86 -13.97 5.64
C THR A 43 -0.92 -13.39 4.59
N VAL A 44 -0.90 -12.06 4.54
CA VAL A 44 0.00 -11.26 3.71
C VAL A 44 0.57 -10.15 4.56
N CYS A 45 1.83 -9.78 4.38
CA CYS A 45 2.46 -8.68 5.11
C CYS A 45 2.68 -7.48 4.20
N GLY A 46 1.72 -6.56 4.19
CA GLY A 46 1.96 -5.21 3.67
C GLY A 46 2.88 -4.45 4.63
N ILE A 47 4.03 -3.96 4.18
CA ILE A 47 5.03 -3.28 5.01
C ILE A 47 5.56 -1.99 4.37
N GLY A 48 5.84 -0.99 5.20
CA GLY A 48 6.50 0.25 4.80
C GLY A 48 7.40 0.81 5.91
N ARG A 49 7.96 2.00 5.68
CA ARG A 49 8.89 2.66 6.64
C ARG A 49 8.23 3.13 7.94
N GLY A 50 6.90 3.20 7.98
CA GLY A 50 6.13 3.78 9.08
C GLY A 50 6.31 5.29 9.13
N ASP A 51 5.42 6.04 8.48
CA ASP A 51 5.46 7.51 8.49
C ASP A 51 4.66 8.04 9.69
N SER A 52 3.34 8.18 9.54
CA SER A 52 2.44 8.67 10.60
C SER A 52 2.64 7.93 11.93
N ALA A 53 2.69 6.59 11.90
CA ALA A 53 2.87 5.77 13.10
C ALA A 53 4.18 6.05 13.86
N MET A 54 5.29 6.33 13.16
CA MET A 54 6.56 6.67 13.81
C MET A 54 6.54 8.11 14.33
N ARG A 55 5.99 9.03 13.55
CA ARG A 55 5.90 10.45 13.95
C ARG A 55 5.03 10.65 15.19
N VAL A 56 3.93 9.91 15.30
CA VAL A 56 3.09 9.90 16.52
C VAL A 56 3.86 9.43 17.74
N LEU A 57 4.83 8.52 17.59
CA LEU A 57 5.73 8.09 18.66
C LEU A 57 6.91 9.06 18.89
N GLY A 58 6.98 10.17 18.17
CA GLY A 58 8.11 11.11 18.23
C GLY A 58 9.38 10.61 17.54
N HIS A 59 9.25 9.63 16.64
CA HIS A 59 10.36 9.08 15.86
C HIS A 59 10.28 9.47 14.38
N THR A 60 11.40 9.35 13.68
CA THR A 60 11.45 9.46 12.22
C THR A 60 11.12 8.11 11.56
N PRO A 61 10.66 8.11 10.30
CA PRO A 61 10.44 6.87 9.55
C PRO A 61 11.73 6.04 9.45
N THR A 62 11.60 4.71 9.47
CA THR A 62 12.78 3.83 9.45
C THR A 62 13.59 3.95 8.16
N SER A 63 14.88 3.64 8.21
CA SER A 63 15.72 3.62 7.02
C SER A 63 15.31 2.51 6.03
N LEU A 64 15.66 2.65 4.75
CA LEU A 64 15.46 1.59 3.75
C LEU A 64 16.31 0.35 4.04
N ALA A 65 17.50 0.51 4.64
CA ALA A 65 18.32 -0.62 5.06
C ALA A 65 17.61 -1.45 6.15
N THR A 66 17.09 -0.76 7.17
CA THR A 66 16.28 -1.36 8.25
C THR A 66 15.05 -2.06 7.69
N LEU A 67 14.34 -1.44 6.73
CA LEU A 67 13.18 -2.06 6.08
C LEU A 67 13.58 -3.33 5.32
N GLY A 68 14.62 -3.28 4.49
CA GLY A 68 15.10 -4.44 3.73
C GLY A 68 15.53 -5.60 4.62
N GLU A 69 16.30 -5.32 5.68
CA GLU A 69 16.70 -6.34 6.65
C GLU A 69 15.49 -6.95 7.37
N SER A 70 14.54 -6.11 7.80
CA SER A 70 13.35 -6.57 8.50
C SER A 70 12.48 -7.52 7.65
N MET A 71 12.34 -7.27 6.35
CA MET A 71 11.57 -8.15 5.46
C MET A 71 12.17 -9.57 5.43
N LYS A 72 13.50 -9.66 5.32
CA LYS A 72 14.22 -10.95 5.32
C LYS A 72 14.05 -11.71 6.63
N VAL A 73 14.22 -11.02 7.77
CA VAL A 73 14.07 -11.63 9.10
C VAL A 73 12.63 -12.08 9.33
N ILE A 74 11.65 -11.23 9.00
CA ILE A 74 10.22 -11.53 9.19
C ILE A 74 9.80 -12.72 8.33
N LYS A 75 10.08 -12.68 7.02
CA LYS A 75 9.72 -13.78 6.10
C LYS A 75 10.42 -15.08 6.51
N GLY A 76 11.73 -15.04 6.75
CA GLY A 76 12.51 -16.20 7.12
C GLY A 76 11.97 -16.90 8.38
N LEU A 77 11.67 -16.15 9.44
CA LEU A 77 11.09 -16.72 10.66
C LEU A 77 9.70 -17.33 10.41
N VAL A 78 8.84 -16.68 9.63
CA VAL A 78 7.48 -17.19 9.32
C VAL A 78 7.52 -18.45 8.46
N GLU A 79 8.48 -18.55 7.55
CA GLU A 79 8.69 -19.73 6.70
C GLU A 79 9.51 -20.83 7.40
N GLY A 80 9.76 -20.69 8.70
CA GLY A 80 10.49 -21.67 9.51
C GLY A 80 11.99 -21.76 9.18
N GLN A 81 12.56 -20.77 8.50
CA GLN A 81 13.98 -20.69 8.18
C GLN A 81 14.80 -20.22 9.38
N GLN A 82 16.10 -20.58 9.40
CA GLN A 82 17.05 -19.99 10.33
C GLN A 82 17.48 -18.60 9.84
N VAL A 83 17.40 -17.61 10.72
CA VAL A 83 17.85 -16.24 10.44
C VAL A 83 18.81 -15.78 11.52
N ASP A 84 19.78 -14.94 11.15
CA ASP A 84 20.63 -14.23 12.11
C ASP A 84 20.04 -12.85 12.36
N TYR A 85 19.63 -12.58 13.61
CA TYR A 85 19.04 -11.30 14.01
C TYR A 85 19.53 -10.93 15.41
N ASN A 86 19.95 -9.66 15.59
CA ASN A 86 20.59 -9.17 16.82
C ASN A 86 21.76 -10.06 17.31
N GLY A 87 22.59 -10.52 16.38
CA GLY A 87 23.74 -11.37 16.68
C GLY A 87 23.38 -12.78 17.18
N THR A 88 22.11 -13.18 17.09
CA THR A 88 21.63 -14.49 17.52
C THR A 88 20.98 -15.23 16.35
N ARG A 89 21.33 -16.50 16.18
CA ARG A 89 20.65 -17.39 15.24
C ARG A 89 19.31 -17.83 15.80
N GLN A 90 18.23 -17.57 15.08
CA GLN A 90 16.85 -17.75 15.52
C GLN A 90 16.04 -18.53 14.48
N GLN A 91 15.05 -19.29 14.93
CA GLN A 91 14.14 -20.07 14.08
C GLN A 91 12.82 -20.33 14.82
N PHE A 92 11.70 -20.27 14.10
CA PHE A 92 10.42 -20.79 14.61
C PHE A 92 10.20 -22.22 14.14
N GLY A 93 10.75 -23.19 14.88
CA GLY A 93 10.69 -24.61 14.52
C GLY A 93 9.28 -25.20 14.43
N TRP A 94 8.29 -24.53 15.03
CA TRP A 94 6.87 -24.90 14.96
C TRP A 94 6.16 -24.37 13.70
N SER A 95 6.77 -23.43 12.96
CA SER A 95 6.18 -22.82 11.75
C SER A 95 6.48 -23.62 10.47
N ALA A 96 6.56 -24.95 10.57
CA ALA A 96 6.94 -25.80 9.44
C ALA A 96 5.91 -25.71 8.31
N GLY A 97 6.35 -25.30 7.11
CA GLY A 97 5.47 -25.11 5.95
C GLY A 97 4.70 -23.77 5.91
N GLY A 98 5.00 -22.87 6.85
CA GLY A 98 4.51 -21.49 6.79
C GLY A 98 4.96 -20.78 5.51
N ARG A 99 4.11 -19.88 5.00
CA ARG A 99 4.41 -19.02 3.85
C ARG A 99 3.96 -17.60 4.15
N LEU A 100 4.71 -16.61 3.69
CA LEU A 100 4.33 -15.22 3.83
C LEU A 100 4.78 -14.41 2.64
N ASP A 101 3.83 -13.85 1.89
CA ASP A 101 4.13 -12.83 0.89
C ASP A 101 4.31 -11.48 1.58
N ILE A 102 5.40 -10.80 1.26
CA ILE A 102 5.70 -9.45 1.73
C ILE A 102 5.51 -8.47 0.58
N LEU A 103 4.53 -7.59 0.74
CA LEU A 103 4.22 -6.52 -0.20
C LEU A 103 4.76 -5.20 0.37
N MET A 104 5.68 -4.55 -0.34
CA MET A 104 6.31 -3.32 0.12
C MET A 104 5.60 -2.08 -0.45
N ALA A 105 5.19 -1.16 0.41
CA ALA A 105 4.72 0.15 -0.01
C ALA A 105 5.91 1.06 -0.36
N ALA A 106 5.89 1.66 -1.55
CA ALA A 106 6.98 2.50 -2.04
C ALA A 106 6.48 3.64 -2.95
N TYR A 107 7.22 4.75 -2.97
CA TYR A 107 6.98 5.89 -3.87
C TYR A 107 8.27 6.36 -4.54
N GLY A 108 9.36 6.50 -3.76
CA GLY A 108 10.61 7.06 -4.29
C GLY A 108 11.53 6.08 -4.99
N PRO A 109 12.38 6.55 -5.92
CA PRO A 109 13.24 5.69 -6.74
C PRO A 109 14.05 4.68 -5.94
N ARG A 110 14.60 5.09 -4.78
CA ARG A 110 15.34 4.19 -3.88
C ARG A 110 14.46 3.14 -3.22
N ALA A 111 13.22 3.48 -2.88
CA ALA A 111 12.27 2.55 -2.28
C ALA A 111 11.70 1.58 -3.34
N LEU A 112 11.39 2.07 -4.54
CA LEU A 112 10.98 1.25 -5.68
C LEU A 112 12.08 0.26 -6.06
N LYS A 113 13.34 0.72 -6.08
CA LYS A 113 14.51 -0.15 -6.28
C LYS A 113 14.60 -1.25 -5.23
N LEU A 114 14.49 -0.90 -3.94
CA LEU A 114 14.49 -1.91 -2.86
C LEU A 114 13.32 -2.90 -2.99
N CYS A 115 12.13 -2.40 -3.33
CA CYS A 115 10.93 -3.22 -3.54
C CYS A 115 11.17 -4.28 -4.62
N GLY A 116 11.61 -3.86 -5.81
CA GLY A 116 11.91 -4.80 -6.91
C GLY A 116 13.01 -5.80 -6.56
N GLN A 117 13.99 -5.40 -5.74
CA GLN A 117 15.08 -6.27 -5.33
C GLN A 117 14.70 -7.33 -4.28
N GLN A 118 13.74 -7.07 -3.40
CA GLN A 118 13.56 -7.89 -2.17
C GLN A 118 12.12 -8.29 -1.84
N ALA A 119 11.11 -7.55 -2.28
CA ALA A 119 9.71 -7.83 -1.92
C ALA A 119 9.09 -8.87 -2.86
N ASP A 120 8.03 -9.54 -2.40
CA ASP A 120 7.20 -10.42 -3.22
C ASP A 120 6.15 -9.62 -4.02
N GLY A 121 5.88 -8.39 -3.60
CA GLY A 121 4.99 -7.49 -4.33
C GLY A 121 5.16 -6.03 -3.94
N PHE A 122 4.44 -5.18 -4.65
CA PHE A 122 4.47 -3.73 -4.55
C PHE A 122 3.08 -3.21 -4.15
N ILE A 123 3.04 -2.23 -3.26
CA ILE A 123 1.83 -1.47 -2.94
C ILE A 123 2.03 -0.01 -3.36
N LEU A 124 1.21 0.44 -4.30
CA LEU A 124 1.02 1.85 -4.61
C LEU A 124 -0.26 2.36 -3.94
N GLN A 125 -0.20 3.50 -3.27
CA GLN A 125 -1.34 4.09 -2.58
C GLN A 125 -1.90 5.30 -3.35
N LEU A 126 -2.58 5.05 -4.46
CA LEU A 126 -3.39 5.98 -5.27
C LEU A 126 -3.77 5.26 -6.57
N ALA A 127 -4.83 5.72 -7.25
CA ALA A 127 -5.34 5.14 -8.49
C ALA A 127 -4.96 5.94 -9.75
N ASP A 128 -3.87 6.72 -9.71
CA ASP A 128 -3.45 7.52 -10.85
C ASP A 128 -2.75 6.65 -11.92
N PRO A 129 -3.23 6.63 -13.18
CA PRO A 129 -2.64 5.79 -14.22
C PRO A 129 -1.17 6.12 -14.54
N GLN A 130 -0.79 7.39 -14.60
CA GLN A 130 0.58 7.79 -14.96
C GLN A 130 1.59 7.40 -13.87
N ILE A 131 1.22 7.60 -12.60
CA ILE A 131 2.06 7.21 -11.46
C ILE A 131 2.12 5.67 -11.37
N THR A 132 1.01 4.99 -11.65
CA THR A 132 0.95 3.53 -11.70
C THR A 132 1.91 2.96 -12.73
N GLU A 133 1.83 3.43 -13.99
CA GLU A 133 2.72 3.01 -15.07
C GLU A 133 4.20 3.19 -14.70
N TRP A 134 4.56 4.39 -14.25
CA TRP A 134 5.94 4.72 -13.89
C TRP A 134 6.47 3.87 -12.73
N THR A 135 5.69 3.74 -11.64
CA THR A 135 6.14 2.98 -10.47
C THR A 135 6.26 1.48 -10.75
N ILE A 136 5.30 0.88 -11.46
CA ILE A 136 5.36 -0.54 -11.85
C ILE A 136 6.56 -0.79 -12.75
N ALA A 137 6.80 0.06 -13.75
CA ALA A 137 7.97 -0.05 -14.62
C ALA A 137 9.28 0.01 -13.81
N ALA A 138 9.40 0.95 -12.87
CA ALA A 138 10.58 1.10 -12.03
C ALA A 138 10.83 -0.12 -11.11
N VAL A 139 9.77 -0.69 -10.51
CA VAL A 139 9.89 -1.88 -9.65
C VAL A 139 10.27 -3.10 -10.47
N ARG A 140 9.64 -3.32 -11.64
CA ARG A 140 9.97 -4.43 -12.54
C ARG A 140 11.41 -4.33 -13.05
N GLN A 141 11.85 -3.15 -13.48
CA GLN A 141 13.24 -2.95 -13.88
C GLN A 141 14.22 -3.27 -12.75
N ALA A 142 13.92 -2.83 -11.53
CA ALA A 142 14.76 -3.12 -10.37
C ALA A 142 14.82 -4.62 -10.00
N ALA A 143 13.75 -5.37 -10.25
CA ALA A 143 13.75 -6.83 -10.12
C ALA A 143 14.64 -7.49 -11.19
N ALA A 144 14.47 -7.09 -12.45
CA ALA A 144 15.28 -7.59 -13.56
C ALA A 144 16.78 -7.31 -13.36
N ASP A 145 17.13 -6.08 -12.96
CA ASP A 145 18.52 -5.67 -12.64
C ASP A 145 19.12 -6.49 -11.50
N ALA A 146 18.28 -7.04 -10.61
CA ALA A 146 18.67 -7.90 -9.51
C ALA A 146 18.72 -9.39 -9.88
N GLY A 147 18.47 -9.74 -11.14
CA GLY A 147 18.40 -11.12 -11.61
C GLY A 147 17.14 -11.88 -11.17
N ARG A 148 16.08 -11.16 -10.78
CA ARG A 148 14.76 -11.75 -10.44
C ARG A 148 13.84 -11.67 -11.66
N ASP A 149 12.85 -12.55 -11.69
CA ASP A 149 11.76 -12.46 -12.65
C ASP A 149 10.87 -11.24 -12.31
N PRO A 150 10.77 -10.23 -13.19
CA PRO A 150 9.91 -9.06 -12.94
C PRO A 150 8.42 -9.42 -12.89
N ASP A 151 8.00 -10.52 -13.50
CA ASP A 151 6.60 -10.96 -13.53
C ASP A 151 6.21 -11.78 -12.29
N SER A 152 7.18 -12.12 -11.42
CA SER A 152 6.90 -12.76 -10.14
C SER A 152 6.40 -11.77 -9.07
N LEU A 153 6.41 -10.47 -9.35
CA LEU A 153 6.02 -9.42 -8.42
C LEU A 153 4.51 -9.18 -8.46
N TYR A 154 3.86 -9.25 -7.31
CA TYR A 154 2.44 -8.95 -7.18
C TYR A 154 2.18 -7.44 -7.03
N MET A 155 1.49 -6.82 -7.98
CA MET A 155 1.23 -5.38 -8.03
C MET A 155 -0.13 -5.04 -7.42
N CYS A 156 -0.13 -4.32 -6.29
CA CYS A 156 -1.34 -3.89 -5.61
C CYS A 156 -1.49 -2.37 -5.66
N VAL A 157 -2.63 -1.89 -6.15
CA VAL A 157 -3.05 -0.49 -6.04
C VAL A 157 -4.07 -0.35 -4.92
N ALA A 158 -3.85 0.61 -4.02
CA ALA A 158 -4.71 0.90 -2.88
C ALA A 158 -5.25 2.34 -2.94
N ALA A 159 -6.56 2.53 -3.13
CA ALA A 159 -7.15 3.86 -3.26
C ALA A 159 -8.58 3.94 -2.69
N PRO A 160 -9.06 5.12 -2.28
CA PRO A 160 -10.47 5.30 -1.93
C PRO A 160 -11.35 4.99 -3.13
N ALA A 161 -12.45 4.30 -2.86
CA ALA A 161 -13.47 4.02 -3.84
C ALA A 161 -14.81 4.52 -3.30
N TYR A 162 -15.53 5.33 -4.06
CA TYR A 162 -16.86 5.80 -3.70
C TYR A 162 -17.77 5.71 -4.92
N VAL A 163 -18.71 4.76 -4.90
CA VAL A 163 -19.69 4.58 -5.97
C VAL A 163 -20.93 5.44 -5.74
N GLY A 164 -21.35 6.21 -6.72
CA GLY A 164 -22.56 7.05 -6.67
C GLY A 164 -22.65 8.05 -7.84
N ASP A 165 -23.57 9.00 -7.77
CA ASP A 165 -23.88 9.96 -8.84
C ASP A 165 -23.61 11.43 -8.50
N ASP A 166 -23.26 11.74 -7.25
CA ASP A 166 -22.86 13.08 -6.81
C ASP A 166 -21.33 13.18 -6.63
N LEU A 167 -20.65 13.54 -7.73
CA LEU A 167 -19.18 13.70 -7.73
C LEU A 167 -18.68 14.74 -6.73
N ALA A 168 -19.44 15.82 -6.48
CA ALA A 168 -19.01 16.86 -5.56
C ALA A 168 -18.97 16.31 -4.13
N HIS A 169 -20.05 15.66 -3.70
CA HIS A 169 -20.10 15.00 -2.39
C HIS A 169 -19.05 13.90 -2.26
N GLN A 170 -18.90 13.07 -3.28
CA GLN A 170 -17.89 12.01 -3.32
C GLN A 170 -16.48 12.53 -3.07
N ARG A 171 -16.08 13.60 -3.77
CA ARG A 171 -14.76 14.21 -3.62
C ARG A 171 -14.53 14.69 -2.20
N ASP A 172 -15.52 15.37 -1.61
CA ASP A 172 -15.42 15.86 -0.24
C ASP A 172 -15.27 14.72 0.78
N GLN A 173 -16.00 13.62 0.57
CA GLN A 173 -15.91 12.44 1.44
C GLN A 173 -14.53 11.75 1.40
N VAL A 174 -13.80 11.82 0.28
CA VAL A 174 -12.49 11.19 0.13
C VAL A 174 -11.32 12.18 0.15
N ARG A 175 -11.56 13.49 0.31
CA ARG A 175 -10.52 14.54 0.23
C ARG A 175 -9.39 14.35 1.25
N TRP A 176 -9.68 13.68 2.37
CA TRP A 176 -8.70 13.27 3.37
C TRP A 176 -7.53 12.46 2.78
N PHE A 177 -7.78 11.69 1.72
CA PHE A 177 -6.77 10.86 1.08
C PHE A 177 -5.72 11.67 0.34
N GLY A 178 -6.14 12.74 -0.34
CA GLY A 178 -5.21 13.67 -0.98
C GLY A 178 -4.25 14.28 0.04
N GLY A 179 -4.75 14.69 1.21
CA GLY A 179 -3.90 15.18 2.30
C GLY A 179 -2.91 14.13 2.83
N MET A 180 -3.31 12.86 2.90
CA MET A 180 -2.45 11.75 3.34
C MET A 180 -1.33 11.46 2.33
N VAL A 181 -1.68 11.20 1.07
CA VAL A 181 -0.72 10.86 0.00
C VAL A 181 0.22 12.02 -0.23
N GLY A 182 -0.29 13.25 -0.15
CA GLY A 182 0.50 14.43 -0.41
C GLY A 182 1.74 14.62 0.45
N ASN A 183 1.77 14.07 1.66
CA ASN A 183 2.97 14.10 2.49
C ASN A 183 4.11 13.25 1.93
N HIS A 184 3.77 12.07 1.40
CA HIS A 184 4.75 11.17 0.81
C HIS A 184 5.32 11.73 -0.48
N VAL A 185 4.46 12.41 -1.25
CA VAL A 185 4.85 13.07 -2.50
C VAL A 185 5.68 14.33 -2.21
N ALA A 186 5.31 15.14 -1.21
CA ALA A 186 6.10 16.31 -0.81
C ALA A 186 7.53 15.94 -0.37
N ASP A 187 7.69 14.95 0.53
CA ASP A 187 9.03 14.47 0.95
C ASP A 187 9.86 13.91 -0.23
N LEU A 188 9.19 13.45 -1.28
CA LEU A 188 9.83 12.96 -2.49
C LEU A 188 10.30 14.12 -3.39
N VAL A 189 9.45 15.12 -3.63
CA VAL A 189 9.81 16.27 -4.47
C VAL A 189 10.84 17.15 -3.79
N ASP A 190 10.76 17.38 -2.47
CA ASP A 190 11.80 18.11 -1.73
C ASP A 190 13.19 17.46 -1.86
N ARG A 191 13.24 16.13 -1.99
CA ARG A 191 14.48 15.36 -2.10
C ARG A 191 14.98 15.16 -3.53
N TYR A 192 14.08 15.15 -4.50
CA TYR A 192 14.38 14.67 -5.86
C TYR A 192 13.97 15.62 -6.98
N GLY A 193 13.10 16.60 -6.70
CA GLY A 193 12.50 17.52 -7.68
C GLY A 193 13.52 18.35 -8.46
N ASP A 194 14.55 18.87 -7.78
CA ASP A 194 15.61 19.68 -8.41
C ASP A 194 16.74 18.85 -9.05
N THR A 195 16.74 17.53 -8.88
CA THR A 195 17.88 16.68 -9.25
C THR A 195 17.73 15.92 -10.58
N GLY A 196 16.64 16.16 -11.33
CA GLY A 196 16.40 15.46 -12.59
C GLY A 196 16.16 13.95 -12.46
N ALA A 197 15.89 13.45 -11.25
CA ALA A 197 15.80 12.02 -10.92
C ALA A 197 14.47 11.34 -11.35
N GLY A 198 13.78 11.88 -12.36
CA GLY A 198 12.70 11.18 -13.05
C GLY A 198 11.40 10.99 -12.26
N VAL A 199 11.07 11.89 -11.33
CA VAL A 199 9.74 11.94 -10.70
C VAL A 199 8.75 12.50 -11.74
N PRO A 200 7.63 11.80 -12.03
CA PRO A 200 6.61 12.30 -12.95
C PRO A 200 6.13 13.71 -12.59
N GLN A 201 5.95 14.57 -13.61
CA GLN A 201 5.43 15.94 -13.43
C GLN A 201 4.09 15.96 -12.68
N ALA A 202 3.28 14.93 -12.89
CA ALA A 202 2.05 14.66 -12.15
C ALA A 202 2.21 14.70 -10.61
N LEU A 203 3.34 14.22 -10.07
CA LEU A 203 3.63 14.23 -8.65
C LEU A 203 4.14 15.59 -8.17
N THR A 204 4.84 16.36 -9.02
CA THR A 204 5.34 17.69 -8.69
C THR A 204 4.25 18.75 -8.73
N ASP A 205 3.34 18.70 -9.71
CA ASP A 205 2.23 19.65 -9.85
C ASP A 205 1.28 19.60 -8.65
N TYR A 206 1.14 18.42 -8.04
CA TYR A 206 0.34 18.21 -6.84
C TYR A 206 0.79 19.06 -5.62
N ILE A 207 2.08 19.41 -5.52
CA ILE A 207 2.64 20.07 -4.31
C ILE A 207 2.66 21.61 -4.44
N ALA A 208 2.45 22.15 -5.64
CA ALA A 208 2.71 23.55 -5.98
C ALA A 208 1.87 24.61 -5.22
N GLY A 209 1.07 24.23 -4.21
CA GLY A 209 0.31 25.14 -3.36
C GLY A 209 0.10 24.65 -1.93
N ARG A 210 0.94 23.74 -1.43
CA ARG A 210 0.71 23.06 -0.14
C ARG A 210 1.32 23.81 1.05
N GLU A 211 0.51 24.07 2.07
CA GLU A 211 0.95 24.48 3.42
C GLU A 211 0.76 23.31 4.41
N GLY A 212 1.54 23.26 5.50
CA GLY A 212 1.76 22.08 6.38
C GLY A 212 0.56 21.21 6.76
N TYR A 213 0.81 19.93 7.09
CA TYR A 213 -0.22 18.91 7.38
C TYR A 213 -0.21 18.42 8.84
N ASP A 214 -1.38 18.41 9.48
CA ASP A 214 -1.59 17.84 10.82
C ASP A 214 -1.99 16.35 10.77
N TYR A 215 -1.30 15.53 11.54
CA TYR A 215 -1.49 14.08 11.61
C TYR A 215 -2.62 13.64 12.56
N SER A 216 -3.20 14.55 13.36
CA SER A 216 -4.21 14.19 14.38
C SER A 216 -5.53 13.62 13.81
N GLY A 217 -5.86 13.94 12.56
CA GLY A 217 -7.09 13.56 11.85
C GLY A 217 -6.97 12.44 10.82
N HIS A 218 -5.86 11.70 10.81
CA HIS A 218 -5.48 10.78 9.73
C HIS A 218 -6.57 9.75 9.39
N GLY A 219 -6.94 9.66 8.10
CA GLY A 219 -7.87 8.63 7.58
C GLY A 219 -9.35 8.84 7.90
N LYS A 220 -9.80 10.08 8.20
CA LYS A 220 -11.19 10.36 8.55
C LYS A 220 -11.81 11.43 7.63
N ALA A 221 -13.02 11.18 7.15
CA ALA A 221 -13.84 12.18 6.46
C ALA A 221 -14.23 13.34 7.40
N GLY A 222 -14.35 14.56 6.85
CA GLY A 222 -14.78 15.76 7.58
C GLY A 222 -13.71 16.48 8.42
N HIS A 223 -12.41 16.26 8.16
CA HIS A 223 -11.32 16.93 8.88
C HIS A 223 -10.90 18.26 8.20
N VAL A 224 -10.74 19.32 8.99
CA VAL A 224 -10.64 20.74 8.60
C VAL A 224 -9.35 21.15 7.85
N HIS A 225 -8.48 20.20 7.50
CA HIS A 225 -7.14 20.48 6.96
C HIS A 225 -6.90 19.86 5.57
N THR A 226 -7.96 19.66 4.79
CA THR A 226 -7.87 19.04 3.45
C THR A 226 -8.45 19.91 2.33
N ASP A 227 -9.02 21.08 2.65
CA ASP A 227 -9.71 21.96 1.71
C ASP A 227 -8.78 22.52 0.61
N PHE A 228 -7.46 22.49 0.84
CA PHE A 228 -6.47 22.93 -0.15
C PHE A 228 -6.24 21.92 -1.28
N VAL A 229 -6.70 20.66 -1.15
CA VAL A 229 -6.47 19.63 -2.18
C VAL A 229 -7.43 19.86 -3.34
N PRO A 230 -6.96 20.12 -4.59
CA PRO A 230 -7.84 20.34 -5.73
C PRO A 230 -8.64 19.10 -6.12
N ASP A 231 -9.84 19.31 -6.67
CA ASP A 231 -10.73 18.24 -7.17
C ASP A 231 -10.04 17.33 -8.19
N GLU A 232 -9.25 17.90 -9.10
CA GLU A 232 -8.51 17.16 -10.12
C GLU A 232 -7.58 16.10 -9.50
N VAL A 233 -6.96 16.42 -8.37
CA VAL A 233 -6.11 15.46 -7.65
C VAL A 233 -6.96 14.31 -7.12
N ILE A 234 -8.11 14.64 -6.53
CA ILE A 234 -8.99 13.62 -5.97
C ILE A 234 -9.50 12.68 -7.07
N ASP A 235 -9.89 13.20 -8.22
CA ASP A 235 -10.33 12.42 -9.39
C ASP A 235 -9.24 11.50 -9.95
N ARG A 236 -7.99 11.93 -9.84
CA ARG A 236 -6.82 11.15 -10.25
C ARG A 236 -6.48 10.07 -9.23
N PHE A 237 -6.42 10.42 -7.95
CA PHE A 237 -5.91 9.53 -6.90
C PHE A 237 -6.95 8.55 -6.36
N CYS A 238 -8.23 8.85 -6.50
CA CYS A 238 -9.34 8.02 -6.03
C CYS A 238 -10.12 7.44 -7.20
N ILE A 239 -11.03 6.50 -6.90
CA ILE A 239 -11.96 5.92 -7.87
C ILE A 239 -13.36 6.40 -7.49
N LEU A 240 -13.92 7.30 -8.30
CA LEU A 240 -15.18 7.99 -8.05
C LEU A 240 -16.17 7.78 -9.22
N GLY A 241 -17.40 8.24 -9.03
CA GLY A 241 -18.47 8.15 -10.02
C GLY A 241 -19.29 6.87 -9.90
N ASP A 242 -19.95 6.48 -10.99
CA ASP A 242 -20.82 5.32 -11.00
C ASP A 242 -20.04 4.00 -11.18
N ALA A 243 -20.73 2.87 -11.19
CA ALA A 243 -20.09 1.56 -11.39
C ALA A 243 -19.33 1.46 -12.72
N GLY A 244 -19.78 2.15 -13.77
CA GLY A 244 -19.10 2.20 -15.07
C GLY A 244 -17.77 2.95 -14.99
N ASN A 245 -17.73 4.08 -14.27
CA ASN A 245 -16.48 4.81 -14.00
C ASN A 245 -15.47 3.93 -13.26
N HIS A 246 -15.92 3.18 -12.25
CA HIS A 246 -15.06 2.26 -11.50
C HIS A 246 -14.52 1.13 -12.38
N ILE A 247 -15.37 0.48 -13.19
CA ILE A 247 -14.94 -0.58 -14.10
C ILE A 247 -13.89 -0.06 -15.08
N ALA A 248 -14.12 1.09 -15.71
CA ALA A 248 -13.20 1.68 -16.67
C ALA A 248 -11.83 1.97 -16.05
N ARG A 249 -11.79 2.60 -14.86
CA ARG A 249 -10.51 2.88 -14.18
C ARG A 249 -9.78 1.62 -13.75
N LEU A 250 -10.50 0.61 -13.24
CA LEU A 250 -9.89 -0.65 -12.83
C LEU A 250 -9.36 -1.46 -14.03
N GLN A 251 -10.02 -1.39 -15.19
CA GLN A 251 -9.52 -1.97 -16.44
C GLN A 251 -8.24 -1.26 -16.90
N GLU A 252 -8.24 0.08 -16.92
CA GLU A 252 -7.05 0.87 -17.25
C GLU A 252 -5.85 0.50 -16.38
N LEU A 253 -6.04 0.42 -15.06
CA LEU A 253 -4.98 0.03 -14.13
C LEU A 253 -4.54 -1.43 -14.31
N ARG A 254 -5.47 -2.34 -14.61
CA ARG A 254 -5.16 -3.75 -14.92
C ARG A 254 -4.27 -3.84 -16.16
N ASP A 255 -4.57 -3.07 -17.20
CA ASP A 255 -3.80 -3.05 -18.45
C ASP A 255 -2.37 -2.50 -18.24
N LEU A 256 -2.17 -1.68 -17.19
CA LEU A 256 -0.85 -1.24 -16.73
C LEU A 256 -0.10 -2.28 -15.87
N GLY A 257 -0.70 -3.44 -15.64
CA GLY A 257 -0.08 -4.56 -14.92
C GLY A 257 -0.39 -4.64 -13.43
N VAL A 258 -1.50 -4.05 -12.97
CA VAL A 258 -2.00 -4.21 -11.60
C VAL A 258 -2.71 -5.55 -11.43
N ASP A 259 -2.31 -6.32 -10.42
CA ASP A 259 -2.88 -7.62 -10.07
C ASP A 259 -4.03 -7.52 -9.04
N GLN A 260 -3.95 -6.53 -8.14
CA GLN A 260 -4.94 -6.34 -7.06
C GLN A 260 -5.33 -4.89 -6.86
N PHE A 261 -6.63 -4.70 -6.61
CA PHE A 261 -7.20 -3.44 -6.16
C PHE A 261 -7.65 -3.57 -4.71
N ALA A 262 -7.01 -2.81 -3.82
CA ALA A 262 -7.46 -2.62 -2.46
C ALA A 262 -8.22 -1.29 -2.36
N ILE A 263 -9.44 -1.32 -1.81
CA ILE A 263 -10.27 -0.11 -1.72
C ILE A 263 -10.39 0.38 -0.27
N TYR A 264 -10.22 1.69 -0.06
CA TYR A 264 -10.52 2.32 1.23
C TYR A 264 -12.01 2.70 1.28
N LEU A 265 -12.77 2.00 2.12
CA LEU A 265 -14.17 2.29 2.40
C LEU A 265 -14.32 3.19 3.64
N MET A 266 -13.64 4.34 3.61
CA MET A 266 -13.62 5.31 4.72
C MET A 266 -14.40 6.57 4.33
N HIS A 267 -15.68 6.37 4.05
CA HIS A 267 -16.65 7.40 3.68
C HIS A 267 -18.04 7.00 4.20
N ASP A 268 -19.02 7.89 4.05
CA ASP A 268 -20.37 7.75 4.61
C ASP A 268 -21.24 6.64 3.96
N GLN A 269 -20.98 6.25 2.72
CA GLN A 269 -21.74 5.22 1.96
C GLN A 269 -20.98 3.89 1.75
N LYS A 270 -20.20 3.46 2.74
CA LYS A 270 -19.32 2.28 2.63
C LYS A 270 -20.05 0.98 2.24
N ASP A 271 -21.28 0.78 2.71
CA ASP A 271 -22.04 -0.46 2.48
C ASP A 271 -22.58 -0.50 1.05
N GLU A 272 -23.04 0.64 0.53
CA GLU A 272 -23.48 0.81 -0.86
C GLU A 272 -22.32 0.58 -1.84
N THR A 273 -21.15 1.19 -1.59
CA THR A 273 -19.94 0.94 -2.37
C THR A 273 -19.57 -0.54 -2.32
N LEU A 274 -19.52 -1.15 -1.13
CA LEU A 274 -19.18 -2.58 -0.99
C LEU A 274 -20.14 -3.48 -1.76
N ASN A 275 -21.45 -3.20 -1.69
CA ASN A 275 -22.47 -3.94 -2.44
C ASN A 275 -22.30 -3.76 -3.95
N ALA A 276 -22.00 -2.55 -4.43
CA ALA A 276 -21.73 -2.30 -5.84
C ALA A 276 -20.50 -3.09 -6.33
N TYR A 277 -19.44 -3.17 -5.53
CA TYR A 277 -18.28 -4.01 -5.84
C TYR A 277 -18.63 -5.49 -5.93
N GLY A 278 -19.36 -6.02 -4.95
CA GLY A 278 -19.74 -7.43 -4.92
C GLY A 278 -20.70 -7.85 -6.03
N GLN A 279 -21.65 -6.98 -6.41
CA GLN A 279 -22.73 -7.34 -7.32
C GLN A 279 -22.50 -6.96 -8.77
N ARG A 280 -21.72 -5.91 -9.05
CA ARG A 280 -21.60 -5.32 -10.40
C ARG A 280 -20.15 -5.21 -10.87
N ILE A 281 -19.27 -4.62 -10.06
CA ILE A 281 -17.91 -4.27 -10.51
C ILE A 281 -16.99 -5.49 -10.57
N ILE A 282 -16.88 -6.28 -9.49
CA ILE A 282 -16.02 -7.48 -9.49
C ILE A 282 -16.46 -8.50 -10.55
N PRO A 283 -17.77 -8.81 -10.72
CA PRO A 283 -18.22 -9.67 -11.81
C PRO A 283 -17.79 -9.18 -13.20
N ALA A 284 -17.94 -7.88 -13.49
CA ALA A 284 -17.60 -7.30 -14.79
C ALA A 284 -16.09 -7.30 -15.13
N LEU A 285 -15.22 -7.54 -14.14
CA LEU A 285 -13.77 -7.60 -14.33
C LEU A 285 -13.22 -9.04 -14.41
N ARG A 286 -14.07 -10.04 -14.18
CA ARG A 286 -13.71 -11.47 -14.28
C ARG A 286 -13.85 -12.03 -15.69
N ASP A 287 -14.65 -11.36 -16.52
CA ASP A 287 -14.84 -11.66 -17.93
C ASP A 287 -13.76 -10.98 -18.79
#